data_AF-A0A916QMT8-F1
#
_entry.id   AF-A0A916QMT8-F1
#
_cell.length_a   1.000
_cell.length_b   1.000
_cell.length_c   1.000
_cell.angle_alpha   90.00
_cell.angle_beta   90.00
_cell.angle_gamma   90.00
#
_symmetry.space_group_name_H-M   'P 1'
#
loop_
_entity.id
_entity.type
_entity.pdbx_description
1 polymer ?
#
loop_
_entity_poly.entity_id
_entity_poly.type
_entity_poly.pdbx_seq_one_letter_code
_entity_poly.pdbx_strand_id
1 'polypeptide(L)' 'MVKNPTGGSISGKRIKRGLYRSADNWLVNADCNGSANILRIVLAMLKLDLSRVNRGILTMPIRVRLWTNSVQESPSL' A
#
# COMPACT_ATOMS: atom_id res chain seq x y z
N MET A 1 -15.32 17.98 10.38
CA MET A 1 -14.50 17.31 9.33
C MET A 1 -13.33 18.20 8.98
N VAL A 2 -12.10 17.69 8.97
CA VAL A 2 -10.92 18.47 8.53
C VAL A 2 -10.92 18.46 6.99
N LYS A 3 -11.10 19.62 6.36
CA LYS A 3 -11.03 19.77 4.91
C LYS A 3 -9.56 19.85 4.49
N ASN A 4 -9.17 19.05 3.49
CA ASN A 4 -7.89 19.21 2.82
C ASN A 4 -7.98 20.42 1.86
N PRO A 5 -6.95 21.27 1.71
CA PRO A 5 -6.95 22.38 0.75
C PRO A 5 -7.26 21.97 -0.70
N THR A 6 -7.09 20.70 -1.06
CA THR A 6 -7.37 20.14 -2.40
C THR A 6 -8.77 19.51 -2.55
N GLY A 7 -9.71 19.76 -1.64
CA GLY A 7 -11.12 19.40 -1.83
C GLY A 7 -11.50 17.94 -1.56
N GLY A 8 -10.53 17.05 -1.30
CA GLY A 8 -10.79 15.67 -0.88
C GLY A 8 -11.25 15.56 0.58
N SER A 9 -12.29 14.76 0.82
CA SER A 9 -12.74 14.42 2.18
C SER A 9 -11.77 13.42 2.82
N ILE A 10 -11.09 13.84 3.89
CA ILE A 10 -10.21 12.96 4.66
C ILE A 10 -11.08 12.07 5.55
N SER A 11 -10.91 10.76 5.43
CA SER A 11 -11.66 9.74 6.18
C SER A 11 -11.18 9.57 7.63
N GLY A 12 -10.61 10.58 8.26
CA GLY A 12 -10.07 10.47 9.61
C GLY A 12 -9.34 11.72 10.09
N LYS A 13 -8.67 11.62 11.23
CA LYS A 13 -7.98 12.74 11.89
C LYS A 13 -6.66 12.29 12.49
N ARG A 14 -5.60 13.06 12.23
CA ARG A 14 -4.31 12.92 12.93
C ARG A 14 -4.48 13.42 14.36
N ILE A 15 -4.13 12.59 15.34
CA ILE A 15 -4.20 12.95 16.76
C ILE A 15 -2.91 13.64 17.19
N LYS A 16 -1.76 12.99 16.90
CA LYS A 16 -0.42 13.48 17.20
C LYS A 16 0.59 12.98 16.17
N ARG A 17 1.86 13.36 16.27
CA ARG A 17 2.91 12.79 15.40
C ARG A 17 2.95 11.27 15.56
N GLY A 18 2.98 10.54 14.45
CA GLY A 18 2.98 9.08 14.42
C GLY A 18 1.65 8.41 14.75
N LEU A 19 0.56 9.14 15.07
CA LEU A 19 -0.73 8.55 15.44
C LEU A 19 -1.89 9.18 14.67
N TYR A 20 -2.62 8.33 13.95
CA TYR A 20 -3.78 8.68 13.15
C TYR A 20 -5.00 7.86 13.58
N ARG A 21 -6.17 8.49 13.58
CA ARG A 21 -7.45 7.87 13.86
C ARG A 21 -8.30 7.83 12.60
N SER A 22 -8.64 6.64 12.14
CA SER A 22 -9.55 6.42 11.01
C SER A 22 -11.00 6.80 11.36
N ALA A 23 -11.86 6.94 10.35
CA ALA A 23 -13.30 7.15 10.50
C ALA A 23 -13.94 6.03 11.32
N ASP A 24 -13.48 4.80 11.14
CA ASP A 24 -13.94 3.62 11.87
C ASP A 24 -13.40 3.54 13.30
N ASN A 25 -12.74 4.60 13.79
CA ASN A 25 -12.16 4.70 15.14
C ASN A 25 -10.88 3.87 15.36
N TRP A 26 -10.25 3.37 14.30
CA TRP A 26 -9.00 2.61 14.39
C TRP A 26 -7.81 3.53 14.63
N LEU A 27 -6.91 3.14 15.54
CA LEU A 27 -5.65 3.81 15.79
C LEU A 27 -4.54 3.15 14.95
N VAL A 28 -3.99 3.92 14.01
CA VAL A 28 -2.94 3.47 13.11
C VAL A 28 -1.80 4.47 13.07
N ASN A 29 -0.62 4.04 12.65
CA ASN A 29 0.49 4.96 12.44
C ASN A 29 0.16 5.95 11.29
N ALA A 30 0.46 7.23 11.49
CA ALA A 30 0.15 8.28 10.52
C ALA A 30 0.89 8.11 9.19
N ASP A 31 2.14 7.67 9.21
CA ASP A 31 2.97 7.44 8.03
C ASP A 31 2.45 6.20 7.27
N CYS A 32 2.10 5.12 7.98
CA CYS A 32 1.46 3.95 7.38
C CYS A 32 0.12 4.30 6.70
N ASN A 33 -0.70 5.14 7.32
CA ASN A 33 -1.94 5.62 6.71
C ASN A 33 -1.67 6.47 5.44
N GLY A 34 -0.58 7.25 5.43
CA GLY A 34 -0.10 7.96 4.24
C GLY A 34 0.30 7.01 3.12
N SER A 35 1.16 6.02 3.41
CA SER A 35 1.60 5.01 2.43
C SER A 35 0.43 4.21 1.87
N ALA A 36 -0.53 3.81 2.71
CA ALA A 36 -1.72 3.08 2.28
C ALA A 36 -2.60 3.91 1.31
N ASN A 37 -2.73 5.22 1.54
CA ASN A 37 -3.46 6.11 0.64
C ASN A 37 -2.78 6.23 -0.73
N ILE A 38 -1.45 6.35 -0.77
CA ILE A 38 -0.68 6.36 -2.02
C ILE A 38 -0.86 5.02 -2.75
N LEU A 39 -0.69 3.91 -2.03
CA LEU A 39 -0.88 2.57 -2.58
C LEU A 39 -2.27 2.42 -3.20
N ARG A 40 -3.33 2.93 -2.54
CA ARG A 40 -4.70 2.90 -3.07
C ARG A 40 -4.84 3.65 -4.40
N ILE A 41 -4.19 4.80 -4.55
CA ILE A 41 -4.20 5.57 -5.81
C ILE A 41 -3.49 4.77 -6.90
N VAL A 42 -2.29 4.26 -6.62
CA VAL A 42 -1.49 3.48 -7.57
C VAL A 42 -2.20 2.19 -7.98
N LEU A 43 -2.86 1.51 -7.03
CA LEU A 43 -3.67 0.31 -7.29
C LEU A 43 -4.75 0.59 -8.33
N ALA A 44 -5.47 1.71 -8.18
CA ALA A 44 -6.51 2.12 -9.13
C ALA A 44 -5.94 2.49 -10.50
N MET A 45 -4.78 3.18 -10.53
CA MET A 45 -4.13 3.59 -11.79
C MET A 45 -3.57 2.41 -12.57
N LEU A 46 -2.92 1.46 -11.89
CA LEU A 46 -2.25 0.31 -12.49
C LEU A 46 -3.13 -0.93 -12.58
N LYS A 47 -4.38 -0.87 -12.07
CA LYS A 47 -5.32 -2.00 -11.98
C LYS A 47 -4.68 -3.26 -11.36
N LEU A 48 -3.87 -3.04 -10.32
CA LEU A 48 -3.19 -4.14 -9.62
C LEU A 48 -4.17 -4.87 -8.72
N ASP A 49 -4.11 -6.20 -8.72
CA ASP A 49 -4.84 -7.02 -7.76
C ASP A 49 -3.97 -7.30 -6.53
N LEU A 50 -4.39 -6.79 -5.38
CA LEU A 50 -3.74 -7.01 -4.09
C LEU A 50 -4.37 -8.16 -3.30
N SER A 51 -5.34 -8.90 -3.85
CA SER A 51 -5.99 -10.05 -3.18
C SER A 51 -4.99 -11.11 -2.70
N ARG A 52 -3.88 -11.26 -3.44
CA ARG A 52 -2.81 -12.19 -3.14
C ARG A 52 -1.76 -11.62 -2.18
N VAL A 53 -1.81 -10.35 -1.83
CA VAL A 53 -0.88 -9.74 -0.87
C VAL A 53 -1.36 -10.02 0.55
N ASN A 54 -0.78 -11.04 1.17
CA ASN A 54 -1.00 -11.37 2.57
C ASN A 54 0.26 -11.08 3.41
N ARG A 55 0.11 -11.05 4.75
CA ARG A 55 1.24 -10.82 5.67
C ARG A 55 2.39 -11.83 5.49
N GLY A 56 2.07 -13.09 5.18
CA GLY A 56 3.06 -14.16 4.97
C GLY A 56 3.93 -13.96 3.73
N ILE A 57 3.38 -13.39 2.66
CA ILE A 57 4.11 -13.06 1.42
C ILE A 57 5.01 -11.83 1.62
N LEU A 58 4.57 -10.84 2.41
CA LEU A 58 5.41 -9.69 2.78
C LEU A 58 6.61 -10.08 3.64
N THR A 59 6.50 -11.14 4.46
CA THR A 59 7.64 -11.69 5.22
C THR A 59 8.61 -12.53 4.37
N MET A 60 8.18 -13.00 3.18
CA MET A 60 9.04 -13.69 2.20
C MET A 60 8.85 -13.09 0.79
N PRO A 61 9.38 -11.89 0.52
CA PRO A 61 9.36 -11.35 -0.83
C PRO A 61 10.11 -12.30 -1.79
N ILE A 62 9.53 -12.55 -2.96
CA ILE A 62 10.18 -13.30 -4.02
C ILE A 62 11.43 -12.53 -4.44
N ARG A 63 12.60 -13.19 -4.36
CA ARG A 63 13.86 -12.60 -4.80
C ARG A 63 13.99 -12.77 -6.31
N VAL A 64 13.78 -11.70 -7.06
CA VAL A 64 14.07 -11.65 -8.50
C VAL A 64 15.51 -11.22 -8.69
N ARG A 65 16.33 -12.05 -9.35
CA ARG A 65 17.68 -11.65 -9.76
C ARG A 65 17.56 -10.92 -11.10
N LEU A 66 17.73 -9.60 -11.08
CA LEU A 66 17.72 -8.77 -12.30
C LEU A 66 18.96 -9.01 -13.19
N TRP A 67 19.97 -9.69 -12.65
CA TRP A 67 21.25 -9.96 -13.29
C TRP A 67 21.55 -11.45 -13.20
N THR A 68 20.91 -12.24 -14.06
CA THR A 68 21.38 -13.59 -14.38
C THR A 68 21.62 -13.64 -15.88
N ASN A 69 22.87 -13.87 -16.28
CA ASN A 69 23.27 -14.11 -17.67
C ASN A 69 22.79 -15.48 -18.18
N SER A 70 21.55 -15.85 -17.94
CA SER A 70 20.98 -17.09 -18.42
C SER A 70 19.50 -16.90 -18.70
N VAL A 71 19.19 -16.91 -19.99
CA VAL A 71 17.88 -17.13 -20.58
C VAL A 71 17.07 -18.09 -19.70
N GLN A 72 15.99 -17.60 -19.10
CA GLN A 72 14.98 -18.49 -18.55
C GLN A 72 14.11 -18.93 -19.71
N GLU A 73 14.30 -20.16 -20.17
CA GLU A 73 13.26 -20.84 -20.95
C GLU A 73 12.02 -20.92 -20.06
N SER A 74 10.91 -20.37 -20.57
CA SER A 74 9.61 -20.48 -19.93
C SER A 74 9.23 -21.96 -19.82
N PRO A 75 8.79 -22.46 -18.64
CA PRO A 75 8.13 -23.75 -18.59
C PRO A 75 6.85 -23.63 -19.42
N SER A 76 6.75 -24.45 -20.46
CA SER A 76 5.54 -24.58 -21.28
C SER A 76 4.37 -24.98 -20.39
N LEU A 77 3.36 -24.10 -20.29
CA LEU A 77 1.98 -24.43 -19.95
C LEU A 77 1.11 -24.11 -21.15
#